data_AF-A0A7X4CXQ4-F1
#
_entry.id   AF-A0A7X4CXQ4-F1
#
_cell.length_a   1.000
_cell.length_b   1.000
_cell.length_c   1.000
_cell.angle_alpha   90.00
_cell.angle_beta   90.00
_cell.angle_gamma   90.00
#
_symmetry.space_group_name_H-M   'P 1'
#
loop_
_entity.id
_entity.type
_entity.pdbx_description
1 polymer ?
#
loop_
_entity_poly.entity_id
_entity_poly.type
_entity_poly.pdbx_seq_one_letter_code
_entity_poly.pdbx_strand_id
1 'polypeptide(L)'
;RRGTPIIAAPGFGDMIDFAAWQPVPERFRDRQFHAHNRLLASAALSAEERCDLAREVAGRLKKSKGPVRFVLPTHGIHAWDTEGMPAHDPEALAAMVEAYKAEMTAPIELTVMDCHINDLAFSEKVVEIIDRWVADGTIRMA
;
A
#
# COMPACT_ATOMS: atom_id res chain seq x y z
N ARG A 1 -6.54 -17.76 2.82
CA ARG A 1 -6.83 -19.22 3.01
C ARG A 1 -7.96 -19.51 4.00
N ARG A 2 -8.11 -18.80 5.14
CA ARG A 2 -9.14 -19.05 6.16
C ARG A 2 -10.57 -18.55 5.84
N GLY A 3 -10.75 -17.88 4.69
CA GLY A 3 -12.05 -17.27 4.34
C GLY A 3 -12.35 -15.96 5.07
N THR A 4 -11.44 -15.49 5.93
CA THR A 4 -11.54 -14.18 6.60
C THR A 4 -11.64 -13.06 5.54
N PRO A 5 -12.64 -12.16 5.64
CA PRO A 5 -12.72 -10.94 4.84
C PRO A 5 -11.45 -10.10 4.98
N ILE A 6 -10.99 -9.47 3.89
CA ILE A 6 -9.74 -8.70 3.86
C ILE A 6 -9.98 -7.31 3.29
N ILE A 7 -9.68 -6.28 4.08
CA ILE A 7 -9.46 -4.93 3.57
C ILE A 7 -7.95 -4.70 3.54
N ALA A 8 -7.41 -4.31 2.38
CA ALA A 8 -5.99 -4.05 2.19
C ALA A 8 -5.76 -2.69 1.54
N ALA A 9 -4.56 -2.14 1.72
CA ALA A 9 -4.13 -0.84 1.20
C ALA A 9 -2.61 -0.89 0.91
N PRO A 10 -2.06 0.00 0.08
CA PRO A 10 -0.65 -0.03 -0.33
C PRO A 10 0.33 0.56 0.71
N GLY A 11 -0.08 0.72 1.96
CA GLY A 11 0.64 1.51 2.95
C GLY A 11 2.13 1.14 3.07
N PHE A 12 3.01 2.15 3.02
CA PHE A 12 4.47 2.01 3.08
C PHE A 12 5.07 1.07 2.00
N GLY A 13 4.36 0.86 0.89
CA GLY A 13 4.77 -0.04 -0.20
C GLY A 13 5.75 0.57 -1.20
N ASP A 14 6.40 1.67 -0.89
CA ASP A 14 7.25 2.46 -1.78
C ASP A 14 8.71 2.55 -1.31
N MET A 15 9.04 1.93 -0.18
CA MET A 15 10.41 1.85 0.32
C MET A 15 10.72 0.50 0.95
N ILE A 16 12.01 0.23 1.12
CA ILE A 16 12.51 -0.98 1.76
C ILE A 16 13.44 -0.63 2.90
N ASP A 17 13.22 -1.30 4.03
CA ASP A 17 13.97 -1.11 5.26
C ASP A 17 15.17 -2.06 5.35
N PHE A 18 16.27 -1.57 5.90
CA PHE A 18 17.47 -2.34 6.19
C PHE A 18 18.22 -1.78 7.40
N ALA A 19 19.18 -2.58 7.90
CA ALA A 19 19.98 -2.24 9.05
C ALA A 19 20.92 -1.06 8.76
N ALA A 20 20.72 0.08 9.42
CA ALA A 20 21.51 1.29 9.21
C ALA A 20 22.98 1.16 9.63
N TRP A 21 23.29 0.16 10.48
CA TRP A 21 24.65 -0.12 10.95
C TRP A 21 25.45 -1.03 10.01
N GLN A 22 24.81 -1.53 8.95
CA GLN A 22 25.45 -2.30 7.88
C GLN A 22 25.67 -1.43 6.64
N PRO A 23 26.60 -1.79 5.74
CA PRO A 23 26.69 -1.15 4.43
C PRO A 23 25.35 -1.23 3.70
N VAL A 24 25.00 -0.16 2.98
CA VAL A 24 23.81 -0.15 2.11
C VAL A 24 23.93 -1.31 1.11
N PRO A 25 22.89 -2.17 0.98
CA PRO A 25 22.90 -3.26 0.01
C PRO A 25 23.18 -2.74 -1.40
N GLU A 26 24.00 -3.45 -2.18
CA GLU A 26 24.47 -3.01 -3.50
C GLU A 26 23.33 -2.52 -4.41
N ARG A 27 22.21 -3.25 -4.42
CA ARG A 27 21.01 -2.95 -5.23
C ARG A 27 20.41 -1.57 -4.95
N PHE A 28 20.62 -1.00 -3.75
CA PHE A 28 19.98 0.23 -3.30
C PHE A 28 20.95 1.40 -3.14
N ARG A 29 22.23 1.23 -3.49
CA ARG A 29 23.27 2.25 -3.24
C ARG A 29 23.00 3.58 -3.95
N ASP A 30 22.35 3.53 -5.11
CA ASP A 30 22.04 4.72 -5.92
C ASP A 30 20.62 5.28 -5.66
N ARG A 31 19.96 4.87 -4.59
CA ARG A 31 18.60 5.30 -4.25
C ARG A 31 18.59 6.44 -3.24
N GLN A 32 17.51 7.23 -3.26
CA GLN A 32 17.26 8.21 -2.21
C GLN A 32 17.13 7.48 -0.87
N PHE A 33 17.95 7.90 0.08
CA PHE A 33 18.18 7.21 1.34
C PHE A 33 17.69 8.05 2.51
N HIS A 34 17.06 7.41 3.49
CA HIS A 34 16.70 8.03 4.75
C HIS A 34 17.12 7.14 5.92
N ALA A 35 18.04 7.63 6.77
CA ALA A 35 18.31 7.01 8.06
C ALA A 35 17.22 7.44 9.05
N HIS A 36 16.24 6.57 9.30
CA HIS A 36 15.20 6.82 10.30
C HIS A 36 15.80 6.94 11.70
N ASN A 37 16.72 6.05 12.05
CA ASN A 37 17.45 6.07 13.30
C ASN A 37 18.77 5.27 13.17
N ARG A 38 19.52 5.11 14.27
CA ARG A 38 20.82 4.39 14.27
C ARG A 38 20.73 2.91 13.89
N LEU A 39 19.54 2.32 13.91
CA LEU A 39 19.30 0.91 13.62
C LEU A 39 18.61 0.69 12.28
N LEU A 40 17.80 1.64 11.82
CA LEU A 40 16.91 1.50 10.67
C LEU A 40 17.17 2.59 9.64
N ALA A 41 17.34 2.16 8.40
CA ALA A 41 17.37 3.02 7.24
C ALA A 41 16.50 2.46 6.13
N SER A 42 16.06 3.34 5.25
CA SER A 42 15.14 2.99 4.18
C SER A 42 15.62 3.57 2.86
N ALA A 43 15.40 2.81 1.79
CA ALA A 43 15.65 3.24 0.41
C ALA A 43 14.33 3.21 -0.36
N ALA A 44 14.10 4.25 -1.16
CA ALA A 44 12.95 4.30 -2.04
C ALA A 44 13.01 3.18 -3.11
N LEU A 45 11.87 2.56 -3.37
CA LEU A 45 11.65 1.66 -4.49
C LEU A 45 11.49 2.45 -5.78
N SER A 46 12.05 1.92 -6.87
CA SER A 46 11.80 2.47 -8.21
C SER A 46 10.34 2.30 -8.63
N ALA A 47 9.89 3.06 -9.64
CA ALA A 47 8.56 2.89 -10.21
C ALA A 47 8.30 1.44 -10.70
N GLU A 48 9.31 0.78 -11.29
CA GLU A 48 9.23 -0.62 -11.70
C GLU A 48 9.02 -1.56 -10.50
N GLU A 49 9.78 -1.36 -9.41
CA GLU A 49 9.67 -2.16 -8.19
C GLU A 49 8.31 -1.96 -7.50
N ARG A 50 7.74 -0.75 -7.55
CA ARG A 50 6.38 -0.47 -7.07
C ARG A 50 5.31 -1.16 -7.92
N CYS A 51 5.48 -1.19 -9.25
CA CYS A 51 4.63 -1.95 -10.17
C CYS A 51 4.72 -3.46 -9.91
N ASP A 52 5.92 -3.99 -9.68
CA ASP A 52 6.15 -5.38 -9.31
C ASP A 52 5.46 -5.73 -7.98
N LEU A 53 5.53 -4.83 -7.00
CA LEU A 53 4.81 -4.99 -5.73
C LEU A 53 3.30 -5.06 -5.95
N ALA A 54 2.74 -4.19 -6.80
CA ALA A 54 1.30 -4.23 -7.11
C ALA A 54 0.88 -5.58 -7.70
N ARG A 55 1.67 -6.13 -8.64
CA ARG A 55 1.46 -7.46 -9.23
C ARG A 55 1.52 -8.57 -8.19
N GLU A 56 2.53 -8.56 -7.32
CA GLU A 56 2.70 -9.58 -6.28
C GLU A 56 1.58 -9.51 -5.22
N VAL A 57 1.22 -8.31 -4.77
CA VAL A 57 0.11 -8.11 -3.81
C VAL A 57 -1.20 -8.61 -4.41
N ALA A 58 -1.54 -8.21 -5.64
CA ALA A 58 -2.75 -8.68 -6.30
C ALA A 58 -2.74 -10.20 -6.48
N GLY A 59 -1.61 -10.78 -6.92
CA GLY A 59 -1.44 -12.23 -7.07
C GLY A 59 -1.65 -13.02 -5.78
N ARG A 60 -1.30 -12.44 -4.62
CA ARG A 60 -1.60 -13.04 -3.30
C ARG A 60 -3.05 -12.87 -2.90
N LEU A 61 -3.61 -11.67 -3.07
CA LEU A 61 -4.99 -11.35 -2.70
C LEU A 61 -6.00 -12.16 -3.51
N LYS A 62 -5.77 -12.39 -4.81
CA LYS A 62 -6.61 -13.23 -5.69
C LYS A 62 -6.74 -14.69 -5.23
N LYS A 63 -5.81 -15.17 -4.38
CA LYS A 63 -5.85 -16.53 -3.78
C LYS A 63 -6.70 -16.59 -2.50
N SER A 64 -7.32 -15.49 -2.11
CA SER A 64 -8.20 -15.44 -0.94
C SER A 64 -9.50 -16.19 -1.20
N LYS A 65 -10.01 -16.85 -0.14
CA LYS A 65 -11.30 -17.57 -0.19
C LYS A 65 -12.48 -16.73 0.31
N GLY A 66 -12.18 -15.63 1.01
CA GLY A 66 -13.16 -14.67 1.50
C GLY A 66 -13.13 -13.41 0.62
N PRO A 67 -14.09 -12.50 0.82
CA PRO A 67 -14.14 -11.26 0.07
C PRO A 67 -12.90 -10.41 0.34
N VAL A 68 -12.42 -9.74 -0.71
CA VAL A 68 -11.26 -8.86 -0.65
C VAL A 68 -11.66 -7.51 -1.20
N ARG A 69 -11.41 -6.46 -0.41
CA ARG A 69 -11.46 -5.07 -0.86
C ARG A 69 -10.09 -4.45 -0.76
N PHE A 70 -9.65 -3.80 -1.82
CA PHE A 70 -8.42 -3.00 -1.84
C PHE A 70 -8.79 -1.51 -1.89
N VAL A 71 -8.31 -0.73 -0.94
CA VAL A 71 -8.53 0.72 -0.87
C VAL A 71 -7.24 1.42 -1.27
N LEU A 72 -7.29 2.19 -2.37
CA LEU A 72 -6.14 2.80 -3.02
C LEU A 72 -6.24 4.33 -2.90
N PRO A 73 -5.45 4.97 -2.01
CA PRO A 73 -5.31 6.43 -2.00
C PRO A 73 -4.40 6.88 -3.15
N THR A 74 -4.65 8.06 -3.71
CA THR A 74 -3.90 8.60 -4.86
C THR A 74 -2.94 9.73 -4.51
N HIS A 75 -3.00 10.32 -3.30
CA HIS A 75 -2.15 11.45 -2.90
C HIS A 75 -1.03 11.10 -1.94
N GLY A 76 -0.90 9.82 -1.59
CA GLY A 76 0.26 9.28 -0.89
C GLY A 76 -0.09 8.10 0.01
N ILE A 77 0.91 7.24 0.24
CA ILE A 77 0.71 5.93 0.90
C ILE A 77 1.40 5.80 2.26
N HIS A 78 2.04 6.85 2.77
CA HIS A 78 2.54 6.96 4.15
C HIS A 78 2.91 8.42 4.46
N ALA A 79 3.27 8.72 5.71
CA ALA A 79 3.44 10.08 6.20
C ALA A 79 4.49 10.95 5.47
N TRP A 80 5.44 10.36 4.74
CA TRP A 80 6.49 11.10 4.02
C TRP A 80 6.26 11.17 2.51
N ASP A 81 5.18 10.56 2.02
CA ASP A 81 4.76 10.63 0.62
C ASP A 81 3.83 11.84 0.42
N THR A 82 4.37 13.03 0.68
CA THR A 82 3.65 14.31 0.58
C THR A 82 4.61 15.43 0.23
N GLU A 83 4.13 16.49 -0.41
CA GLU A 83 4.97 17.56 -0.95
C GLU A 83 5.96 18.12 0.09
N GLY A 84 7.22 18.24 -0.31
CA GLY A 84 8.31 18.74 0.54
C GLY A 84 8.92 17.71 1.49
N MET A 85 8.38 16.48 1.58
CA MET A 85 8.95 15.41 2.40
C MET A 85 9.94 14.52 1.60
N PRO A 86 10.88 13.85 2.28
CA PRO A 86 11.97 13.13 1.61
C PRO A 86 11.56 11.96 0.71
N ALA A 87 10.36 11.41 0.87
CA ALA A 87 9.88 10.27 0.09
C ALA A 87 8.83 10.66 -0.96
N HIS A 88 8.61 11.96 -1.17
CA HIS A 88 7.65 12.45 -2.15
C HIS A 88 8.17 12.25 -3.57
N ASP A 89 7.61 11.25 -4.24
CA ASP A 89 7.88 10.93 -5.64
C ASP A 89 6.53 10.79 -6.38
N PRO A 90 5.97 11.90 -6.89
CA PRO A 90 4.65 11.89 -7.51
C PRO A 90 4.60 11.06 -8.79
N GLU A 91 5.71 10.95 -9.53
CA GLU A 91 5.77 10.14 -10.76
C GLU A 91 5.74 8.64 -10.43
N ALA A 92 6.55 8.20 -9.46
CA ALA A 92 6.55 6.80 -9.04
C ALA A 92 5.26 6.42 -8.30
N LEU A 93 4.63 7.34 -7.55
CA LEU A 93 3.30 7.14 -6.97
C LEU A 93 2.25 6.97 -8.06
N ALA A 94 2.22 7.84 -9.08
CA ALA A 94 1.27 7.74 -10.18
C ALA A 94 1.41 6.39 -10.93
N ALA A 95 2.63 5.95 -11.20
CA ALA A 95 2.90 4.64 -11.80
C ALA A 95 2.38 3.49 -10.92
N MET A 96 2.60 3.55 -9.60
CA MET A 96 2.09 2.57 -8.65
C MET A 96 0.56 2.53 -8.60
N VAL A 97 -0.10 3.69 -8.62
CA VAL A 97 -1.56 3.81 -8.65
C VAL A 97 -2.13 3.14 -9.91
N GLU A 98 -1.57 3.43 -11.08
CA GLU A 98 -2.02 2.82 -12.33
C GLU A 98 -1.77 1.30 -12.35
N ALA A 99 -0.63 0.84 -11.80
CA ALA A 99 -0.37 -0.59 -11.64
C ALA A 99 -1.40 -1.26 -10.73
N TYR A 100 -1.74 -0.67 -9.59
CA TYR A 100 -2.79 -1.21 -8.72
C TYR A 100 -4.17 -1.22 -9.41
N LYS A 101 -4.53 -0.19 -10.16
CA LYS A 101 -5.78 -0.17 -10.93
C LYS A 101 -5.85 -1.31 -11.94
N ALA A 102 -4.75 -1.58 -12.65
CA ALA A 102 -4.67 -2.66 -13.62
C ALA A 102 -4.72 -4.06 -12.96
N GLU A 103 -4.09 -4.22 -11.80
CA GLU A 103 -3.91 -5.52 -11.17
C GLU A 103 -5.06 -5.94 -10.24
N MET A 104 -5.73 -4.97 -9.61
CA MET A 104 -6.84 -5.18 -8.67
C MET A 104 -8.16 -5.47 -9.40
N THR A 105 -8.17 -6.60 -10.10
CA THR A 105 -9.32 -7.15 -10.82
C THR A 105 -9.99 -8.25 -10.00
N ALA A 106 -11.18 -8.67 -10.44
CA ALA A 106 -11.96 -9.73 -9.80
C ALA A 106 -11.09 -10.97 -9.47
N PRO A 107 -11.24 -11.58 -8.28
CA PRO A 107 -12.30 -11.35 -7.28
C PRO A 107 -12.03 -10.20 -6.30
N ILE A 108 -11.01 -9.36 -6.54
CA ILE A 108 -10.72 -8.20 -5.68
C ILE A 108 -11.63 -7.04 -6.08
N GLU A 109 -12.31 -6.44 -5.12
CA GLU A 109 -13.01 -5.17 -5.33
C GLU A 109 -12.09 -3.99 -5.03
N LEU A 110 -11.87 -3.12 -6.01
CA LEU A 110 -11.04 -1.92 -5.86
C LEU A 110 -11.90 -0.72 -5.44
N THR A 111 -11.37 0.10 -4.53
CA THR A 111 -11.92 1.41 -4.16
C THR A 111 -10.81 2.43 -4.26
N VAL A 112 -10.84 3.27 -5.31
CA VAL A 112 -9.88 4.35 -5.51
C VAL A 112 -10.36 5.61 -4.79
N MET A 113 -9.47 6.29 -4.09
CA MET A 113 -9.78 7.47 -3.29
C MET A 113 -8.85 8.64 -3.60
N ASP A 114 -9.46 9.80 -3.86
CA ASP A 114 -8.78 11.08 -4.08
C ASP A 114 -8.35 11.70 -2.74
N CYS A 115 -7.41 11.04 -2.06
CA CYS A 115 -6.93 11.44 -0.73
C CYS A 115 -5.54 10.85 -0.44
N HIS A 116 -4.92 11.31 0.64
CA HIS A 116 -3.74 10.70 1.24
C HIS A 116 -4.15 9.62 2.24
N ILE A 117 -3.35 8.56 2.41
CA ILE A 117 -3.69 7.43 3.30
C ILE A 117 -3.96 7.83 4.76
N ASN A 118 -3.33 8.92 5.21
CA ASN A 118 -3.48 9.46 6.57
C ASN A 118 -4.63 10.47 6.72
N ASP A 119 -5.37 10.76 5.65
CA ASP A 119 -6.52 11.65 5.74
C ASP A 119 -7.68 10.95 6.45
N LEU A 120 -8.49 11.74 7.18
CA LEU A 120 -9.68 11.23 7.87
C LEU A 120 -10.59 10.46 6.92
N ALA A 121 -10.80 10.99 5.71
CA ALA A 121 -11.64 10.38 4.68
C ALA A 121 -11.22 8.94 4.34
N PHE A 122 -9.91 8.64 4.32
CA PHE A 122 -9.42 7.28 4.08
C PHE A 122 -9.88 6.33 5.19
N SER A 123 -9.70 6.72 6.44
CA SER A 123 -10.11 5.92 7.59
C SER A 123 -11.64 5.74 7.66
N GLU A 124 -12.41 6.78 7.36
CA GLU A 124 -13.87 6.73 7.31
C GLU A 124 -14.35 5.74 6.24
N LYS A 125 -13.70 5.71 5.07
CA LYS A 125 -14.04 4.74 4.02
C LYS A 125 -13.78 3.30 4.47
N VAL A 126 -12.66 3.05 5.16
CA VAL A 126 -12.35 1.72 5.69
C VAL A 126 -13.41 1.28 6.70
N VAL A 127 -13.83 2.16 7.61
CA VAL A 127 -14.91 1.88 8.58
C VAL A 127 -16.24 1.63 7.87
N GLU A 128 -16.61 2.43 6.88
CA GLU A 128 -17.83 2.23 6.08
C GLU A 128 -17.86 0.85 5.40
N ILE A 129 -16.71 0.36 4.92
CA ILE A 129 -16.61 -0.98 4.34
C ILE A 129 -16.89 -2.05 5.40
N ILE A 130 -16.34 -1.90 6.60
CA ILE A 130 -16.57 -2.82 7.72
C ILE A 130 -18.06 -2.80 8.10
N ASP A 131 -18.65 -1.62 8.27
CA ASP A 131 -20.07 -1.48 8.65
C ASP A 131 -20.99 -2.15 7.63
N ARG A 132 -20.70 -1.99 6.33
CA ARG A 132 -21.42 -2.70 5.26
C ARG A 132 -21.28 -4.21 5.39
N TRP A 133 -20.07 -4.71 5.62
CA TRP A 133 -19.84 -6.16 5.79
C TRP A 133 -20.50 -6.72 7.05
N VAL A 134 -20.67 -5.92 8.10
CA VAL A 134 -21.48 -6.31 9.26
C VAL A 134 -22.96 -6.37 8.88
N ALA A 135 -23.46 -5.34 8.19
CA ALA A 135 -24.87 -5.24 7.80
C ALA A 135 -25.32 -6.34 6.82
N ASP A 136 -24.45 -6.76 5.89
CA ASP A 136 -24.74 -7.82 4.91
C ASP A 136 -24.41 -9.24 5.40
N GLY A 137 -23.85 -9.37 6.62
CA GLY A 137 -23.52 -10.64 7.23
C GLY A 137 -22.21 -11.29 6.76
N THR A 138 -21.42 -10.59 5.93
CA THR A 138 -20.04 -10.97 5.56
C THR A 138 -19.15 -11.10 6.80
N ILE A 139 -19.23 -10.13 7.71
CA ILE A 139 -18.68 -10.20 9.06
C ILE A 139 -19.83 -10.50 10.02
N ARG A 140 -19.67 -11.57 10.82
CA ARG A 140 -20.61 -11.90 11.88
C ARG A 140 -20.06 -11.36 13.20
N MET A 141 -20.84 -10.52 13.86
CA MET A 141 -20.58 -10.14 15.25
C MET A 141 -20.94 -11.34 16.13
N ALA A 142 -20.02 -11.72 17.01
CA ALA A 142 -20.22 -12.80 17.98
C ALA A 142 -21.07 -12.31 19.17
#